data_AF-A0A7G5LK25-F1
#
_entry.id   AF-A0A7G5LK25-F1
#
_cell.length_a   1.000
_cell.length_b   1.000
_cell.length_c   1.000
_cell.angle_alpha   90.00
_cell.angle_beta   90.00
_cell.angle_gamma   90.00
#
_symmetry.space_group_name_H-M   'P 1'
#
loop_
_entity.id
_entity.type
_entity.pdbx_description
1 polymer ?
#
loop_
_entity_poly.entity_id
_entity_poly.type
_entity_poly.pdbx_seq_one_letter_code
_entity_poly.pdbx_strand_id
1 'polypeptide(L)'
;MSLQKLARELDETGRQTSEMLEGISQALTLLAQKPLGDDPKVKQAVHLIITALQGQDRIEQRCRNIALAARQFALLPPTAPESVYVEIWESLTLDELRVPELSGVARNHSSGDADLF
;
A
#
# COMPACT_ATOMS: atom_id res chain seq x y z
N MET A 1 15.47 18.06 3.57
CA MET A 1 15.57 16.59 3.80
C MET A 1 16.17 15.98 2.54
N SER A 2 17.19 15.13 2.62
CA SER A 2 17.75 14.49 1.41
C SER A 2 16.80 13.41 0.89
N LEU A 3 16.84 13.15 -0.41
CA LEU A 3 16.07 12.06 -1.04
C LEU A 3 16.38 10.69 -0.42
N GLN A 4 17.64 10.47 -0.04
CA GLN A 4 18.05 9.26 0.69
C GLN A 4 17.41 9.15 2.07
N LYS A 5 17.25 10.27 2.80
CA LYS A 5 16.53 10.27 4.08
C LYS A 5 15.04 10.02 3.86
N LEU A 6 14.43 10.66 2.86
CA LEU A 6 13.02 10.42 2.50
C LEU A 6 12.77 8.94 2.18
N ALA A 7 13.63 8.31 1.38
CA ALA A 7 13.51 6.90 1.05
C ALA A 7 13.51 5.99 2.31
N ARG A 8 14.37 6.30 3.30
CA ARG A 8 14.41 5.54 4.56
C ARG A 8 13.14 5.71 5.39
N GLU A 9 12.59 6.92 5.46
CA GLU A 9 11.32 7.15 6.18
C GLU A 9 10.15 6.44 5.50
N LEU A 10 10.14 6.38 4.17
CA LEU A 10 9.15 5.62 3.40
C LEU A 10 9.29 4.11 3.60
N ASP A 11 10.51 3.57 3.59
CA ASP A 11 10.75 2.15 3.90
C ASP A 11 10.27 1.81 5.32
N GLU A 12 10.55 2.68 6.31
CA GLU A 12 10.12 2.49 7.70
C GLU A 12 8.60 2.57 7.84
N THR A 13 7.95 3.51 7.14
CA THR A 13 6.47 3.60 7.11
C THR A 13 5.87 2.33 6.50
N GLY A 14 6.44 1.82 5.41
CA GLY A 14 6.03 0.56 4.79
C GLY A 14 6.19 -0.62 5.75
N ARG A 15 7.34 -0.71 6.44
CA ARG A 15 7.62 -1.75 7.44
C ARG A 15 6.62 -1.74 8.60
N GLN A 16 6.38 -0.58 9.22
CA GLN A 16 5.40 -0.42 10.31
C GLN A 16 3.99 -0.79 9.84
N THR A 17 3.68 -0.46 8.59
CA THR A 17 2.42 -0.85 7.95
C THR A 17 2.30 -2.36 7.84
N SER A 18 3.33 -3.08 7.43
CA SER A 18 3.30 -4.55 7.41
C SER A 18 3.16 -5.18 8.80
N GLU A 19 3.80 -4.63 9.84
CA GLU A 19 3.76 -5.20 11.19
C GLU A 19 2.36 -5.23 11.79
N MET A 20 1.49 -4.28 11.41
CA MET A 20 0.09 -4.27 11.84
C MET A 20 -0.70 -5.48 11.31
N LEU A 21 -0.26 -6.12 10.23
CA LEU A 21 -0.97 -7.24 9.59
C LEU A 21 -1.00 -8.49 10.47
N GLU A 22 0.05 -8.76 11.23
CA GLU A 22 0.16 -10.00 12.01
C GLU A 22 -0.91 -10.07 13.10
N GLY A 23 -1.06 -8.99 13.89
CA GLY A 23 -2.09 -8.90 14.93
C GLY A 23 -3.51 -8.96 14.37
N ILE A 24 -3.75 -8.31 13.23
CA ILE A 24 -5.07 -8.34 12.58
C ILE A 24 -5.39 -9.74 12.04
N SER A 25 -4.41 -10.42 11.45
CA SER A 25 -4.57 -11.79 10.93
C SER A 25 -4.90 -12.79 12.05
N GLN A 26 -4.25 -12.66 13.20
CA GLN A 26 -4.56 -13.44 14.40
C GLN A 26 -5.99 -13.14 14.89
N ALA A 27 -6.38 -11.86 14.96
CA ALA A 27 -7.73 -11.47 15.37
C ALA A 27 -8.82 -12.02 14.43
N LEU A 28 -8.60 -11.94 13.11
CA LEU A 28 -9.52 -12.51 12.10
C LEU A 28 -9.69 -14.03 12.27
N THR A 29 -8.60 -14.72 12.60
CA THR A 29 -8.64 -16.18 12.86
C THR A 29 -9.51 -16.49 14.07
N LEU A 30 -9.43 -15.69 15.14
CA LEU A 30 -10.29 -15.84 16.33
C LEU A 30 -11.76 -15.56 16.00
N LEU A 31 -12.04 -14.51 15.22
CA LEU A 31 -13.40 -14.14 14.81
C LEU A 31 -14.06 -15.18 13.90
N ALA A 32 -13.26 -15.95 13.14
CA ALA A 32 -13.75 -17.02 12.29
C ALA A 32 -14.16 -18.30 13.05
N GLN A 33 -13.80 -18.42 14.34
CA GLN A 33 -14.12 -19.60 15.15
C GLN A 33 -15.60 -19.61 15.57
N LYS A 34 -16.18 -20.80 15.70
CA LYS A 34 -17.56 -20.95 16.21
C LYS A 34 -17.63 -20.68 17.72
N PRO A 35 -18.77 -20.14 18.21
CA PRO A 35 -19.98 -19.77 17.46
C PRO A 35 -19.93 -18.37 16.83
N LEU A 36 -18.89 -17.56 17.10
CA LEU A 36 -18.77 -16.17 16.63
C LEU A 36 -18.85 -16.05 15.10
N GLY A 37 -18.23 -16.97 14.37
CA GLY A 37 -18.20 -16.98 12.92
C GLY A 37 -19.58 -17.10 12.25
N ASP A 38 -20.63 -17.51 12.97
CA ASP A 38 -21.99 -17.62 12.44
C ASP A 38 -22.82 -16.34 12.62
N ASP A 39 -22.35 -15.38 13.45
CA ASP A 39 -23.03 -14.09 13.66
C ASP A 39 -22.88 -13.19 12.42
N PRO A 40 -24.00 -12.74 11.80
CA PRO A 40 -23.97 -11.84 10.65
C PRO A 40 -23.20 -10.53 10.88
N LYS A 41 -23.22 -9.98 12.10
CA LYS A 41 -22.48 -8.75 12.44
C LYS A 41 -20.97 -9.00 12.46
N VAL A 42 -20.55 -10.17 12.95
CA VAL A 42 -19.14 -10.58 12.93
C VAL A 42 -18.67 -10.75 11.49
N LYS A 43 -19.46 -11.42 10.64
CA LYS A 43 -19.15 -11.55 9.20
C LYS A 43 -19.00 -10.20 8.51
N GLN A 44 -19.88 -9.25 8.80
CA GLN A 44 -19.79 -7.90 8.25
C GLN A 44 -18.53 -7.16 8.74
N ALA A 45 -18.21 -7.25 10.04
CA ALA A 45 -17.01 -6.64 10.60
C ALA A 45 -15.72 -7.24 10.00
N VAL A 46 -15.68 -8.57 9.83
CA VAL A 46 -14.58 -9.27 9.16
C VAL A 46 -14.39 -8.76 7.73
N HIS A 47 -15.48 -8.59 6.97
CA HIS A 47 -15.40 -8.04 5.63
C HIS A 47 -14.82 -6.62 5.60
N LEU A 48 -15.26 -5.73 6.51
CA LEU A 48 -14.71 -4.38 6.63
C LEU A 48 -13.21 -4.38 6.96
N ILE A 49 -12.79 -5.26 7.87
CA ILE A 49 -11.37 -5.42 8.25
C ILE A 49 -10.54 -5.88 7.05
N ILE A 50 -11.03 -6.87 6.28
CA ILE A 50 -10.34 -7.35 5.08
C ILE A 50 -10.17 -6.23 4.05
N THR A 51 -11.21 -5.42 3.82
CA THR A 51 -11.13 -4.25 2.92
C THR A 51 -10.12 -3.22 3.43
N ALA A 52 -10.05 -2.97 4.74
CA ALA A 52 -9.06 -2.06 5.32
C ALA A 52 -7.63 -2.59 5.13
N LEU A 53 -7.40 -3.89 5.35
CA LEU A 53 -6.10 -4.53 5.12
C LEU A 53 -5.62 -4.42 3.67
N GLN A 54 -6.55 -4.42 2.71
CA GLN A 54 -6.21 -4.19 1.30
C GLN A 54 -5.77 -2.75 1.02
N GLY A 55 -6.42 -1.77 1.67
CA GLY A 55 -5.96 -0.38 1.63
C GLY A 55 -4.55 -0.24 2.22
N GLN A 56 -4.30 -0.96 3.32
CA GLN A 56 -3.00 -1.00 3.99
C GLN A 56 -1.88 -1.57 3.09
N ASP A 57 -2.14 -2.68 2.41
CA ASP A 57 -1.20 -3.29 1.44
C ASP A 57 -0.84 -2.31 0.31
N ARG A 58 -1.81 -1.53 -0.19
CA ARG A 58 -1.56 -0.50 -1.19
C ARG A 58 -0.68 0.64 -0.69
N ILE A 59 -0.86 1.06 0.56
CA ILE A 59 -0.01 2.09 1.18
C ILE A 59 1.43 1.58 1.26
N GLU A 60 1.62 0.33 1.70
CA GLU A 60 2.93 -0.32 1.75
C GLU A 60 3.60 -0.36 0.38
N GLN A 61 2.88 -0.78 -0.67
CA GLN A 61 3.38 -0.78 -2.05
C GLN A 61 3.76 0.63 -2.53
N ARG A 62 2.92 1.64 -2.28
CA ARG A 62 3.21 3.05 -2.63
C ARG A 62 4.47 3.55 -1.92
N CYS A 63 4.62 3.27 -0.63
CA CYS A 63 5.82 3.64 0.12
C CYS A 63 7.08 3.02 -0.50
N ARG A 64 7.05 1.72 -0.85
CA ARG A 64 8.17 1.05 -1.52
C ARG A 64 8.52 1.67 -2.86
N ASN A 65 7.51 1.94 -3.70
CA ASN A 65 7.70 2.53 -5.02
C ASN A 65 8.31 3.94 -4.94
N ILE A 66 7.77 4.79 -4.07
CA ILE A 66 8.28 6.16 -3.90
C ILE A 66 9.69 6.12 -3.29
N ALA A 67 9.99 5.19 -2.38
CA ALA A 67 11.34 5.03 -1.85
C ALA A 67 12.34 4.61 -2.94
N LEU A 68 11.94 3.74 -3.87
CA LEU A 68 12.73 3.36 -5.03
C LEU A 68 13.01 4.56 -5.94
N ALA A 69 11.97 5.31 -6.35
CA ALA A 69 12.16 6.50 -7.17
C ALA A 69 13.01 7.56 -6.47
N ALA A 70 12.80 7.81 -5.17
CA ALA A 70 13.62 8.75 -4.41
C ALA A 70 15.10 8.35 -4.41
N ARG A 71 15.41 7.05 -4.29
CA ARG A 71 16.79 6.54 -4.43
C ARG A 71 17.35 6.77 -5.83
N GLN A 72 16.57 6.50 -6.88
CA GLN A 72 17.01 6.69 -8.26
C GLN A 72 17.24 8.17 -8.58
N PHE A 73 16.34 9.05 -8.16
CA PHE A 73 16.50 10.51 -8.29
C PHE A 73 17.75 11.02 -7.58
N ALA A 74 18.11 10.44 -6.43
CA ALA A 74 19.31 10.82 -5.69
C ALA A 74 20.62 10.47 -6.43
N LEU A 75 20.58 9.56 -7.41
CA LEU A 75 21.72 9.14 -8.21
C LEU A 75 21.87 9.94 -9.51
N LEU A 76 20.83 10.71 -9.89
CA LEU A 76 20.86 11.49 -11.12
C LEU A 76 21.84 12.67 -11.01
N PRO A 77 22.61 12.96 -12.07
CA PRO A 77 23.43 14.17 -12.10
C PRO A 77 22.53 15.42 -12.12
N PRO A 78 23.03 16.58 -11.66
CA PRO A 78 22.27 17.84 -11.72
C PRO A 78 21.87 18.29 -13.13
N THR A 79 22.47 17.69 -14.16
CA THR A 79 22.20 17.95 -15.58
C THR A 79 21.22 16.95 -16.20
N ALA A 80 20.67 16.02 -15.42
CA ALA A 80 19.71 15.04 -15.94
C ALA A 80 18.48 15.75 -16.51
N PRO A 81 18.04 15.39 -17.74
CA PRO A 81 16.83 15.96 -18.30
C PRO A 81 15.59 15.47 -17.56
N GLU A 82 14.54 16.30 -17.54
CA GLU A 82 13.26 15.98 -16.88
C GLU A 82 12.65 14.66 -17.36
N SER A 83 12.87 14.29 -18.63
CA SER A 83 12.39 13.03 -19.20
C SER A 83 12.85 11.78 -18.43
N VAL A 84 14.04 11.81 -17.80
CA VAL A 84 14.53 10.68 -17.00
C VAL A 84 13.76 10.58 -15.68
N TYR A 85 13.34 11.70 -15.11
CA TYR A 85 12.51 11.71 -13.90
C TYR A 85 11.11 11.15 -14.20
N VAL A 86 10.55 11.53 -15.35
CA VAL A 86 9.26 11.03 -15.84
C VAL A 86 9.34 9.52 -16.09
N GLU A 87 10.36 9.03 -16.77
CA GLU A 87 10.54 7.59 -17.05
C GLU A 87 10.65 6.77 -15.76
N ILE A 88 11.42 7.24 -14.78
CA ILE A 88 11.51 6.61 -13.45
C ILE A 88 10.13 6.55 -12.81
N TRP A 89 9.36 7.65 -12.85
CA TRP A 89 8.04 7.72 -12.24
C TRP A 89 7.03 6.79 -12.92
N GLU A 90 7.01 6.77 -14.26
CA GLU A 90 6.15 5.91 -15.07
C GLU A 90 6.49 4.41 -14.95
N SER A 91 7.74 4.08 -14.59
CA SER A 91 8.16 2.69 -14.36
C SER A 91 7.59 2.07 -13.08
N LEU A 92 7.05 2.88 -12.17
CA LEU A 92 6.52 2.41 -10.90
C LEU A 92 5.13 1.78 -11.10
N THR A 93 4.99 0.52 -10.69
CA THR A 93 3.74 -0.24 -10.82
C THR A 93 3.12 -0.50 -9.45
N LEU A 94 1.80 -0.31 -9.32
CA LEU A 94 1.04 -0.86 -8.21
C LEU A 94 0.54 -2.25 -8.59
N ASP A 95 0.84 -3.27 -7.79
CA ASP A 95 0.30 -4.59 -8.01
C ASP A 95 -1.22 -4.55 -7.76
N GLU A 96 -1.98 -5.20 -8.65
CA GLU A 96 -3.39 -5.43 -8.40
C GLU A 96 -3.54 -6.26 -7.12
N LEU A 97 -4.53 -5.90 -6.30
CA LEU A 97 -4.74 -6.46 -4.96
C LEU A 97 -4.57 -7.99 -4.91
N ARG A 98 -3.98 -8.51 -3.82
CA ARG A 98 -3.81 -9.96 -3.58
C ARG A 98 -5.13 -10.77 -3.63
N VAL A 99 -6.30 -10.12 -3.66
CA VAL A 99 -7.62 -10.74 -3.83
C VAL A 99 -8.28 -10.19 -5.11
N PRO A 100 -8.32 -10.96 -6.21
CA PRO A 100 -8.84 -10.51 -7.52
C PRO A 100 -10.28 -9.99 -7.48
N GLU A 101 -11.13 -10.58 -6.64
CA GLU A 101 -12.56 -10.24 -6.50
C GLU A 101 -12.79 -8.82 -5.95
N LEU A 102 -11.77 -8.23 -5.32
CA LEU A 102 -11.82 -6.89 -4.73
C LEU A 102 -10.99 -5.86 -5.53
N SER A 103 -10.32 -6.30 -6.62
CA SER A 103 -9.53 -5.46 -7.52
C SER A 103 -10.34 -4.27 -8.10
N GLY A 104 -11.62 -4.50 -8.40
CA GLY A 104 -12.52 -3.48 -8.96
C GLY A 104 -13.10 -2.49 -7.94
N VAL A 105 -13.32 -2.89 -6.69
CA VAL A 105 -13.95 -2.05 -5.66
C VAL A 105 -13.00 -0.93 -5.23
N ALA A 106 -11.72 -1.23 -5.12
CA ALA A 106 -10.73 -0.29 -4.67
C ALA A 106 -10.15 0.58 -5.83
N ARG A 107 -10.51 0.30 -7.09
CA ARG A 107 -10.29 1.23 -8.24
C ARG A 107 -11.20 2.45 -8.17
N ASN A 108 -12.32 2.36 -7.43
CA ASN A 108 -13.38 3.37 -7.38
C ASN A 108 -13.29 4.33 -6.18
N HIS A 109 -12.16 4.41 -5.45
CA HIS A 109 -11.96 5.52 -4.52
C HIS A 109 -11.67 6.80 -5.31
N SER A 110 -12.75 7.44 -5.74
CA SER A 110 -12.76 8.82 -6.18
C SER A 110 -12.31 9.73 -5.04
N SER A 111 -11.10 10.27 -5.13
CA SER A 111 -10.74 11.49 -4.41
C SER A 111 -9.77 12.26 -5.28
N GLY A 112 -10.15 13.47 -5.67
CA GLY A 112 -9.48 14.31 -6.65
C GLY A 112 -8.18 14.93 -6.16
N ASP A 113 -7.20 14.12 -5.75
CA ASP A 113 -5.85 14.59 -5.43
C ASP A 113 -4.82 13.64 -6.06
N ALA A 114 -4.03 14.22 -6.98
CA ALA A 114 -2.88 13.67 -7.72
C ALA A 114 -2.95 12.18 -8.07
N ASP A 115 -3.05 11.88 -9.37
CA ASP A 115 -2.70 10.57 -9.91
C ASP A 115 -1.27 10.21 -9.44
N LEU A 116 -1.20 9.45 -8.36
CA LEU A 116 0.01 8.83 -7.86
C LEU A 116 -0.05 7.38 -8.37
N PHE A 117 0.49 7.24 -9.59
CA PHE A 117 0.53 6.13 -10.55
C PHE A 117 -0.70 5.98 -11.43
#